data_AF-A0A7X7MH03-F1
#
_entry.id   AF-A0A7X7MH03-F1
#
_cell.length_a   1.000
_cell.length_b   1.000
_cell.length_c   1.000
_cell.angle_alpha   90.00
_cell.angle_beta   90.00
_cell.angle_gamma   90.00
#
_symmetry.space_group_name_H-M   'P 1'
#
loop_
_entity.id
_entity.type
_entity.pdbx_description
1 polymer ?
#
loop_
_entity_poly.entity_id
_entity_poly.type
_entity_poly.pdbx_seq_one_letter_code
_entity_poly.pdbx_strand_id
1 'polypeptide(L)'
;HIERCRIFCYVLDMAGVDGRDPLQDFAALKDELEHYEPGLSARPGIILANKVDLPEAAENIRRLRASNPGLEIFPVCAELGEKTAAVIAALRTLLSTLPPEDEGALLRILARRRKYAREQRDQDNDFDF
;
A
#
# COMPACT_ATOMS: atom_id res chain seq x y z
N HIS A 1 4.18 -11.15 -5.74
CA HIS A 1 2.72 -11.27 -6.05
C HIS A 1 2.02 -9.92 -6.03
N ILE A 2 2.48 -9.01 -5.17
CA ILE A 2 1.98 -7.64 -5.01
C ILE A 2 2.20 -6.76 -6.26
N GLU A 3 3.13 -7.14 -7.13
CA GLU A 3 3.47 -6.41 -8.36
C GLU A 3 2.36 -6.51 -9.42
N ARG A 4 1.43 -7.46 -9.26
CA ARG A 4 0.20 -7.57 -10.07
C ARG A 4 -0.95 -6.71 -9.54
N CYS A 5 -0.83 -6.16 -8.32
CA CYS A 5 -1.88 -5.32 -7.75
C CYS A 5 -1.93 -3.98 -8.49
N ARG A 6 -3.11 -3.65 -9.00
CA ARG A 6 -3.37 -2.39 -9.72
C ARG A 6 -3.63 -1.22 -8.78
N ILE A 7 -4.06 -1.51 -7.57
CA ILE A 7 -4.39 -0.54 -6.52
C ILE A 7 -3.81 -1.02 -5.20
N PHE A 8 -3.28 -0.09 -4.42
CA PHE A 8 -2.91 -0.33 -3.03
C PHE A 8 -3.94 0.22 -2.05
N CYS A 9 -4.12 -0.52 -0.96
CA CYS A 9 -4.98 -0.13 0.13
C CYS A 9 -4.15 -0.10 1.41
N TYR A 10 -3.81 1.10 1.85
CA TYR A 10 -2.96 1.31 3.02
C TYR A 10 -3.85 1.36 4.27
N VAL A 11 -3.86 0.29 5.06
CA VAL A 11 -4.59 0.26 6.32
C VAL A 11 -3.69 0.79 7.43
N LEU A 12 -4.11 1.88 8.05
CA LEU A 12 -3.36 2.54 9.11
C LEU A 12 -4.21 2.59 10.38
N ASP A 13 -3.61 2.25 11.51
CA ASP A 13 -4.22 2.42 12.82
C ASP A 13 -4.12 3.90 13.24
N MET A 14 -5.23 4.64 13.18
CA MET A 14 -5.21 6.07 13.51
C MET A 14 -5.18 6.34 15.01
N ALA A 15 -5.53 5.37 15.84
CA ALA A 15 -5.50 5.54 17.29
C ALA A 15 -4.07 5.50 17.84
N GLY A 16 -3.09 5.06 17.03
CA GLY A 16 -1.70 4.99 17.46
C GLY A 16 -1.50 4.03 18.62
N VAL A 17 -2.24 2.91 18.62
CA VAL A 17 -2.13 1.88 19.67
C VAL A 17 -0.66 1.46 19.79
N ASP A 18 -0.21 1.30 21.04
CA ASP A 18 1.18 1.05 21.44
C ASP A 18 2.13 2.25 21.24
N GLY A 19 1.59 3.47 21.14
CA GLY A 19 2.39 4.70 21.06
C GLY A 19 3.00 4.96 19.69
N ARG A 20 2.43 4.37 18.63
CA ARG A 20 2.90 4.55 17.25
C ARG A 20 2.33 5.82 16.63
N ASP A 21 3.11 6.46 15.75
CA ASP A 21 2.63 7.59 14.94
C ASP A 21 2.13 7.08 13.57
N PRO A 22 0.83 7.19 13.25
CA PRO A 22 0.29 6.64 12.01
C PRO A 22 0.90 7.26 10.74
N LEU A 23 1.43 8.47 10.83
CA LEU A 23 2.14 9.13 9.73
C LEU A 23 3.51 8.49 9.48
N GLN A 24 4.21 8.06 10.54
CA GLN A 24 5.47 7.34 10.42
C GLN A 24 5.24 5.93 9.87
N ASP A 25 4.19 5.24 10.36
CA ASP A 25 3.80 3.93 9.84
C ASP A 25 3.51 4.01 8.33
N PHE A 26 2.82 5.06 7.88
CA PHE A 26 2.57 5.26 6.45
C PHE A 26 3.84 5.52 5.64
N ALA A 27 4.76 6.34 6.15
CA ALA A 27 6.03 6.61 5.49
C ALA A 27 6.87 5.32 5.39
N ALA A 28 6.99 4.56 6.48
CA ALA A 28 7.69 3.30 6.52
C ALA A 28 7.12 2.28 5.53
N LEU A 29 5.79 2.13 5.47
CA LEU A 29 5.11 1.28 4.48
C LEU A 29 5.46 1.67 3.04
N LYS A 30 5.50 2.97 2.74
CA LYS A 30 5.89 3.43 1.39
C LYS A 30 7.36 3.14 1.09
N ASP A 31 8.24 3.37 2.05
CA ASP A 31 9.67 3.09 1.90
C ASP A 31 9.90 1.59 1.70
N GLU A 32 9.23 0.71 2.46
CA GLU A 32 9.28 -0.74 2.28
C GLU A 32 8.85 -1.17 0.86
N LEU A 33 7.77 -0.58 0.32
CA LEU A 33 7.32 -0.85 -1.04
C LEU A 33 8.35 -0.40 -2.08
N GLU A 34 8.99 0.75 -1.88
CA GLU A 34 10.00 1.28 -2.79
C GLU A 34 11.30 0.45 -2.76
N HIS A 35 11.69 -0.04 -1.59
CA HIS A 35 12.81 -0.97 -1.44
C HIS A 35 12.51 -2.33 -2.08
N TYR A 36 11.25 -2.76 -2.04
CA TYR A 36 10.83 -4.00 -2.69
C TYR A 36 10.91 -3.90 -4.21
N GLU A 37 10.29 -2.86 -4.78
CA GLU A 37 10.38 -2.56 -6.21
C GLU A 37 10.25 -1.05 -6.44
N PRO A 38 11.25 -0.41 -7.07
CA PRO A 38 11.19 1.02 -7.34
C PRO A 38 9.96 1.40 -8.18
N GLY A 39 9.22 2.41 -7.73
CA GLY A 39 7.97 2.88 -8.34
C GLY A 39 6.72 2.15 -7.88
N LEU A 40 6.82 1.14 -7.01
CA LEU A 40 5.65 0.45 -6.46
C LEU A 40 4.84 1.37 -5.54
N SER A 41 5.53 2.21 -4.75
CA SER A 41 4.93 3.18 -3.84
C SER A 41 4.16 4.32 -4.54
N ALA A 42 4.40 4.52 -5.85
CA ALA A 42 3.77 5.55 -6.66
C ALA A 42 2.48 5.07 -7.35
N ARG A 43 2.13 3.79 -7.22
CA ARG A 43 0.90 3.26 -7.81
C ARG A 43 -0.34 3.89 -7.16
N PRO A 44 -1.47 3.94 -7.90
CA PRO A 44 -2.73 4.41 -7.35
C PRO A 44 -3.07 3.66 -6.06
N GLY A 45 -3.43 4.41 -5.02
CA GLY A 45 -3.77 3.81 -3.75
C GLY A 45 -4.68 4.69 -2.91
N ILE A 46 -5.38 4.04 -2.00
CA ILE A 46 -6.25 4.68 -1.02
C ILE A 46 -5.74 4.36 0.38
N ILE A 47 -6.03 5.24 1.33
CA ILE A 47 -5.71 5.03 2.73
C ILE A 47 -6.99 4.70 3.50
N LEU A 48 -6.97 3.59 4.22
CA LEU A 48 -7.95 3.23 5.23
C LEU A 48 -7.45 3.68 6.60
N ALA A 49 -7.95 4.82 7.03
CA ALA A 49 -7.75 5.35 8.38
C ALA A 49 -8.63 4.56 9.35
N ASN A 50 -8.10 3.47 9.91
CA ASN A 50 -8.81 2.55 10.78
C ASN A 50 -8.82 3.01 12.25
N LYS A 51 -9.72 2.43 13.05
CA LYS A 51 -9.94 2.70 14.49
C LYS A 51 -10.48 4.09 14.81
N VAL A 52 -11.41 4.58 14.00
CA VAL A 52 -12.03 5.91 14.18
C VAL A 52 -13.01 6.00 15.36
N ASP A 53 -13.29 4.87 16.00
CA ASP A 53 -14.02 4.76 17.26
C ASP A 53 -13.24 5.35 18.46
N LEU A 54 -11.91 5.47 18.34
CA LEU A 54 -11.06 6.04 19.38
C LEU A 54 -10.81 7.55 19.14
N PRO A 55 -10.85 8.39 20.19
CA PRO A 55 -10.79 9.85 20.06
C PRO A 55 -9.45 10.35 19.47
N GLU A 56 -8.35 9.63 19.70
CA GLU A 56 -7.01 9.94 19.20
C GLU A 56 -6.96 9.92 17.67
N ALA A 57 -7.84 9.14 17.03
CA ALA A 57 -7.87 8.99 15.58
C ALA A 57 -8.19 10.31 14.85
N ALA A 58 -9.02 11.17 15.44
CA ALA A 58 -9.48 12.39 14.77
C ALA A 58 -8.33 13.35 14.42
N GLU A 59 -7.40 13.57 15.36
CA GLU A 59 -6.26 14.45 15.14
C GLU A 59 -5.23 13.82 14.18
N ASN A 60 -4.99 12.52 14.30
CA ASN A 60 -4.08 11.82 13.38
C ASN A 60 -4.60 11.81 11.94
N ILE A 61 -5.91 11.66 11.73
CA ILE A 61 -6.52 11.78 10.40
C ILE A 61 -6.36 13.19 9.84
N ARG A 62 -6.51 14.23 10.67
CA ARG A 62 -6.29 15.62 10.25
C ARG A 62 -4.83 15.82 9.79
N ARG A 63 -3.86 15.36 10.60
CA ARG A 63 -2.42 15.40 10.27
C ARG A 63 -2.12 14.65 8.96
N LEU A 64 -2.74 13.48 8.78
CA LEU A 64 -2.55 12.64 7.59
C LEU A 64 -3.11 13.30 6.33
N ARG A 65 -4.30 13.91 6.40
CA ARG A 65 -4.89 14.68 5.28
C ARG A 65 -4.04 15.89 4.91
N ALA A 66 -3.51 16.60 5.90
CA ALA A 66 -2.68 17.78 5.67
C ALA A 66 -1.35 17.43 4.97
N SER A 67 -0.74 16.30 5.34
CA SER A 67 0.52 15.83 4.75
C SER A 67 0.32 15.15 3.38
N ASN A 68 -0.88 14.66 3.06
CA ASN A 68 -1.17 13.90 1.85
C ASN A 68 -2.42 14.40 1.11
N PRO A 69 -2.44 15.65 0.62
CA PRO A 69 -3.64 16.26 0.03
C PRO A 69 -4.12 15.56 -1.26
N GLY A 70 -3.26 14.77 -1.91
CA GLY A 70 -3.59 14.03 -3.13
C GLY A 70 -4.07 12.58 -2.91
N LEU A 71 -4.11 12.10 -1.66
CA LEU A 71 -4.53 10.72 -1.36
C LEU A 71 -5.95 10.68 -0.82
N GLU A 72 -6.73 9.73 -1.33
CA GLU A 72 -8.06 9.45 -0.79
C GLU A 72 -7.95 8.73 0.54
N ILE A 73 -8.43 9.38 1.61
CA ILE A 73 -8.41 8.84 2.97
C ILE A 73 -9.84 8.52 3.41
N PHE A 74 -10.08 7.24 3.69
CA PHE A 74 -11.35 6.69 4.15
C PHE A 74 -11.27 6.39 5.65
N PRO A 75 -11.97 7.16 6.50
CA PRO A 75 -12.11 6.84 7.91
C PRO A 75 -13.02 5.62 8.09
N VAL A 76 -12.52 4.57 8.72
CA VAL A 76 -13.23 3.30 8.94
C VAL A 76 -13.07 2.78 10.36
N CYS A 77 -14.05 2.01 10.83
CA CYS A 77 -13.91 1.19 12.02
C CYS A 77 -14.13 -0.26 11.60
N ALA A 78 -13.04 -1.01 11.42
CA ALA A 78 -13.12 -2.40 11.00
C ALA A 78 -13.82 -3.29 12.03
N GLU A 79 -13.62 -3.01 13.33
CA GLU A 79 -14.20 -3.78 14.44
C GLU A 79 -15.73 -3.66 14.50
N LEU A 80 -16.26 -2.45 14.28
CA LEU A 80 -17.69 -2.19 14.23
C LEU A 80 -18.29 -2.39 12.82
N GLY A 81 -17.46 -2.70 11.82
CA GLY A 81 -17.87 -2.84 10.41
C GLY A 81 -18.31 -1.53 9.75
N GLU A 82 -18.10 -0.38 10.40
CA GLU A 82 -18.58 0.91 9.91
C GLU A 82 -17.78 1.43 8.71
N LYS A 83 -18.50 2.02 7.76
CA LYS A 83 -17.95 2.70 6.57
C LYS A 83 -17.12 1.80 5.63
N THR A 84 -17.13 0.49 5.84
CA THR A 84 -16.46 -0.50 4.98
C THR A 84 -17.11 -0.65 3.60
N ALA A 85 -18.45 -0.54 3.50
CA ALA A 85 -19.16 -0.61 2.23
C ALA A 85 -18.79 0.55 1.27
N ALA A 86 -18.57 1.75 1.83
CA ALA A 86 -18.15 2.92 1.05
C ALA A 86 -16.76 2.72 0.43
N VAL A 87 -15.85 2.06 1.15
CA VAL A 87 -14.52 1.70 0.66
C VAL A 87 -14.60 0.74 -0.51
N ILE A 88 -15.44 -0.29 -0.41
CA ILE A 88 -15.63 -1.27 -1.49
C ILE A 88 -16.17 -0.57 -2.75
N ALA A 89 -17.13 0.34 -2.59
CA ALA A 89 -17.65 1.13 -3.69
C ALA A 89 -16.55 2.02 -4.33
N ALA A 90 -15.75 2.71 -3.51
CA ALA A 90 -14.64 3.54 -3.98
C ALA A 90 -13.60 2.70 -4.74
N LEU A 91 -13.20 1.54 -4.20
CA LEU A 91 -12.27 0.62 -4.86
C LEU A 91 -12.79 0.13 -6.21
N ARG A 92 -14.09 -0.18 -6.31
CA ARG A 92 -14.73 -0.57 -7.58
C ARG A 92 -14.68 0.56 -8.61
N THR A 93 -15.00 1.78 -8.20
CA THR A 93 -14.90 2.96 -9.06
C THR A 93 -13.46 3.17 -9.53
N LEU A 94 -12.50 3.14 -8.60
CA LEU A 94 -11.09 3.33 -8.93
C LEU A 94 -10.60 2.25 -9.92
N LEU A 95 -10.93 0.97 -9.69
CA LEU A 95 -10.61 -0.11 -10.62
C LEU A 95 -11.19 0.10 -12.02
N SER A 96 -12.41 0.63 -12.11
CA SER A 96 -13.07 0.90 -13.40
C SER A 96 -12.45 2.05 -14.18
N THR A 97 -11.80 2.99 -13.49
CA THR A 97 -11.14 4.16 -14.12
C THR A 97 -9.71 3.89 -14.58
N LEU A 98 -9.09 2.82 -14.07
CA LEU A 98 -7.71 2.48 -14.42
C LEU A 98 -7.61 1.91 -15.84
N PRO A 99 -6.55 2.26 -16.60
CA PRO A 99 -6.35 1.72 -17.93
C PRO A 99 -6.23 0.19 -17.90
N PRO A 100 -6.60 -0.50 -18.99
CA PRO A 100 -6.48 -1.96 -19.08
C PRO A 100 -5.06 -2.41 -18.75
N GLU A 101 -4.95 -3.62 -18.21
CA GLU A 101 -3.66 -4.18 -17.80
C GLU A 101 -2.68 -4.20 -18.98
N ASP A 102 -1.52 -3.54 -18.81
CA ASP A 102 -0.41 -3.69 -19.74
C ASP A 102 0.27 -5.03 -19.46
N GLU A 103 -0.19 -6.08 -20.14
CA GLU A 103 0.42 -7.41 -20.10
C GLU A 103 1.92 -7.36 -20.43
N GLY A 104 2.35 -6.44 -21.30
CA GLY A 104 3.75 -6.23 -21.62
C GLY A 104 4.56 -5.69 -20.43
N ALA A 105 4.01 -4.72 -19.69
CA ALA A 105 4.61 -4.24 -18.44
C ALA A 105 4.69 -5.36 -17.41
N LEU A 106 3.64 -6.16 -17.29
CA LEU A 106 3.60 -7.27 -16.35
C LEU A 106 4.63 -8.35 -16.70
N LEU A 107 4.75 -8.71 -17.98
CA LEU A 107 5.75 -9.66 -18.46
C LEU A 107 7.18 -9.13 -18.25
N ARG A 108 7.42 -7.82 -18.41
CA ARG A 108 8.73 -7.20 -18.11
C ARG A 108 9.09 -7.33 -16.62
N ILE A 109 8.13 -7.09 -15.72
CA ILE A 109 8.29 -7.25 -14.27
C ILE A 109 8.57 -8.72 -13.92
N LEU A 110 7.77 -9.66 -14.45
CA LEU A 110 7.94 -11.09 -14.21
C LEU A 110 9.24 -11.64 -14.80
N ALA A 111 9.68 -11.14 -15.96
CA ALA A 111 10.93 -11.51 -16.60
C ALA A 111 12.15 -11.06 -15.77
N ARG A 112 12.10 -9.85 -15.18
CA ARG A 112 13.14 -9.39 -14.24
C ARG A 112 13.29 -10.37 -13.08
N ARG A 113 12.20 -10.85 -12.47
CA ARG A 113 12.26 -11.84 -11.39
C ARG A 113 12.96 -13.14 -11.80
N ARG A 114 12.71 -13.65 -13.02
CA ARG A 114 13.40 -14.86 -13.51
C ARG A 114 14.89 -14.65 -13.69
N LYS A 115 15.32 -13.43 -14.06
CA LYS A 115 16.73 -13.06 -14.20
C LYS A 115 17.40 -12.92 -12.83
N TYR A 116 16.82 -12.14 -11.92
CA TYR A 116 17.33 -11.98 -10.54
C TYR A 116 17.38 -13.30 -9.76
N ALA A 117 16.37 -14.16 -9.90
CA ALA A 117 16.37 -15.47 -9.24
C ALA A 117 17.36 -16.47 -9.85
N ARG A 118 17.83 -16.25 -11.08
CA ARG A 118 18.94 -17.02 -11.67
C ARG A 118 20.28 -16.47 -11.20
N GLU A 119 20.46 -15.15 -11.25
CA GLU A 119 21.69 -14.48 -10.82
C GLU A 119 22.00 -14.70 -9.32
N GLN A 120 20.98 -14.75 -8.44
CA GLN A 120 21.18 -15.12 -7.04
C GLN A 120 21.56 -16.59 -6.86
N ARG A 121 20.99 -17.53 -7.63
CA ARG A 121 21.39 -18.95 -7.56
C ARG A 121 22.81 -19.17 -8.06
N ASP A 122 23.21 -18.42 -9.09
CA ASP A 122 24.56 -18.51 -9.65
C ASP A 122 25.58 -17.91 -8.66
N GLN A 123 25.24 -16.83 -7.94
CA GLN A 123 26.07 -16.27 -6.86
C GLN A 123 26.15 -17.18 -5.62
N ASP A 124 25.06 -17.81 -5.20
CA ASP A 124 25.06 -18.72 -4.05
C ASP A 124 25.87 -20.00 -4.34
N ASN A 125 25.92 -20.45 -5.61
CA ASN A 125 26.74 -21.59 -6.03
C ASN A 125 28.25 -21.29 -6.12
N ASP A 126 28.65 -20.01 -6.19
CA ASP A 126 30.07 -19.60 -6.24
C ASP A 126 30.71 -19.51 -4.84
N PHE A 127 29.92 -19.64 -3.76
CA PHE A 127 30.39 -19.62 -2.37
C PHE A 127 30.58 -21.02 -1.72
N ASP A 128 30.31 -22.11 -2.45
CA ASP A 128 30.61 -23.48 -2.03
C ASP A 128 32.06 -23.86 -2.46
N PHE A 129 33.07 -23.37 -1.73
CA PHE A 129 34.46 -23.85 -1.81
C PHE A 129 35.07 -24.08 -0.42
#